data_AF-A0A1X7UTG6-F1
#
_entry.id   AF-A0A1X7UTG6-F1
#
_cell.length_a   1.000
_cell.length_b   1.000
_cell.length_c   1.000
_cell.angle_alpha   90.00
_cell.angle_beta   90.00
_cell.angle_gamma   90.00
#
_symmetry.space_group_name_H-M   'P 1'
#
loop_
_entity.id
_entity.type
_entity.pdbx_description
1 polymer ?
#
loop_
_entity_poly.entity_id
_entity_poly.type
_entity_poly.pdbx_seq_one_letter_code
_entity_poly.pdbx_strand_id
1 'polypeptide(L)'
;MLNVGQKRIFDKTNSHLTSQKELEDFLEDESSRLLRLDNIKALTMFISGVGGTGKLFLTEAIKCLVDDIWHPKSGEIVYYSSTNRYSCI
;
A
#
# COMPACT_ATOMS: atom_id res chain seq x y z
N MET A 1 7.73 -15.57 -4.21
CA MET A 1 6.58 -15.28 -5.10
C MET A 1 5.31 -15.35 -4.25
N LEU A 2 4.53 -14.28 -4.17
CA LEU A 2 3.27 -14.27 -3.42
C LEU A 2 2.28 -15.24 -4.08
N ASN A 3 1.56 -16.03 -3.28
CA ASN A 3 0.45 -16.81 -3.81
C ASN A 3 -0.71 -15.88 -4.25
N VAL A 4 -1.67 -16.40 -5.01
CA VAL A 4 -2.79 -15.60 -5.56
C VAL A 4 -3.58 -14.86 -4.46
N GLY A 5 -3.80 -15.52 -3.32
CA GLY A 5 -4.51 -14.90 -2.18
C GLY A 5 -3.71 -13.80 -1.52
N GLN A 6 -2.41 -14.03 -1.28
CA GLN A 6 -1.49 -13.04 -0.74
C GLN A 6 -1.33 -11.85 -1.66
N LYS A 7 -1.26 -12.08 -2.97
CA LYS A 7 -1.22 -11.03 -3.98
C LYS A 7 -2.49 -10.18 -3.91
N ARG A 8 -3.67 -10.80 -3.81
CA ARG A 8 -4.93 -10.07 -3.67
C ARG A 8 -4.98 -9.19 -2.41
N ILE A 9 -4.41 -9.68 -1.30
CA ILE A 9 -4.29 -8.89 -0.05
C ILE A 9 -3.35 -7.71 -0.27
N PHE A 10 -2.19 -7.96 -0.88
CA PHE A 10 -1.20 -6.93 -1.20
C PHE A 10 -1.79 -5.84 -2.12
N ASP A 11 -2.40 -6.23 -3.24
CA ASP A 11 -2.99 -5.31 -4.21
C ASP A 11 -4.11 -4.45 -3.58
N LYS A 12 -4.95 -5.05 -2.72
CA LYS A 12 -5.99 -4.32 -1.99
C LYS A 12 -5.39 -3.32 -1.01
N THR A 13 -4.32 -3.71 -0.31
CA THR A 13 -3.60 -2.84 0.62
C THR A 13 -2.99 -1.67 -0.11
N ASN A 14 -2.32 -1.93 -1.23
CA ASN A 14 -1.74 -0.91 -2.10
C ASN A 14 -2.79 0.11 -2.55
N SER A 15 -3.91 -0.34 -3.13
CA SER A 15 -4.97 0.58 -3.57
C SER A 15 -5.53 1.45 -2.44
N HIS A 16 -5.62 0.91 -1.22
CA HIS A 16 -6.09 1.66 -0.05
C HIS A 16 -5.06 2.69 0.41
N LEU A 17 -3.78 2.34 0.44
CA LEU A 17 -2.71 3.24 0.84
C LEU A 17 -2.50 4.37 -0.19
N THR A 18 -2.50 4.06 -1.49
CA THR A 18 -2.39 5.07 -2.56
C THR A 18 -3.53 6.07 -2.49
N SER A 19 -4.79 5.62 -2.33
CA SER A 19 -5.93 6.55 -2.20
C SER A 19 -5.86 7.42 -0.94
N GLN A 20 -5.27 6.92 0.16
CA GLN A 20 -4.99 7.76 1.32
C GLN A 20 -3.90 8.78 1.04
N LYS A 21 -2.84 8.39 0.34
CA LYS A 21 -1.73 9.28 0.01
C LYS A 21 -2.15 10.38 -0.96
N GLU A 22 -2.90 10.03 -2.01
CA GLU A 22 -3.48 11.01 -2.95
C GLU A 22 -4.42 12.00 -2.24
N LEU A 23 -5.19 11.53 -1.25
CA LEU A 23 -6.01 12.41 -0.42
C LEU A 23 -5.15 13.33 0.45
N GLU A 24 -4.07 12.83 1.05
CA GLU A 24 -3.12 13.62 1.83
C GLU A 24 -2.47 14.71 0.95
N ASP A 25 -1.92 14.33 -0.21
CA ASP A 25 -1.24 15.24 -1.14
C ASP A 25 -2.19 16.31 -1.70
N PHE A 26 -3.44 15.94 -2.02
CA PHE A 26 -4.47 16.90 -2.45
C PHE A 26 -4.83 17.90 -1.34
N LEU A 27 -4.85 17.47 -0.08
CA LEU A 27 -5.14 18.33 1.07
C LEU A 27 -3.96 19.25 1.42
N GLU A 28 -2.72 18.85 1.13
CA GLU A 28 -1.54 19.71 1.26
C GLU A 28 -1.56 20.87 0.25
N ASP A 29 -2.03 20.62 -0.98
CA ASP A 29 -2.11 21.62 -2.07
C ASP A 29 -3.25 22.66 -1.88
N GLU A 30 -4.42 22.24 -1.39
CA GLU A 30 -5.60 23.11 -1.24
C GLU A 30 -5.57 24.07 -0.03
N SER A 31 -4.56 23.98 0.85
CA SER A 31 -4.30 24.89 1.98
C SER A 31 -5.44 25.04 3.02
N SER A 32 -5.13 24.82 4.30
CA SER A 32 -5.96 25.15 5.46
C SER A 32 -7.33 24.46 5.54
N ARG A 33 -7.39 23.41 6.38
CA ARG A 33 -8.37 23.23 7.49
C ARG A 33 -8.28 21.79 8.00
N LEU A 34 -7.56 21.62 9.10
CA LEU A 34 -7.83 20.90 10.37
C LEU A 34 -9.06 19.95 10.55
N LEU A 35 -9.84 19.60 9.53
CA LEU A 35 -11.23 19.14 9.69
C LEU A 35 -11.58 17.81 9.01
N ARG A 36 -10.62 17.03 8.49
CA ARG A 36 -10.95 15.72 7.84
C ARG A 36 -9.98 14.57 8.09
N LEU A 37 -9.03 14.68 9.03
CA LEU A 37 -8.25 13.53 9.49
C LEU A 37 -9.15 12.39 10.02
N ASP A 38 -10.37 12.72 10.45
CA ASP A 38 -11.41 11.77 10.86
C ASP A 38 -11.90 10.83 9.73
N ASN A 39 -11.60 11.13 8.46
CA ASN A 39 -11.93 10.26 7.32
C ASN A 39 -10.84 9.24 6.96
N ILE A 40 -9.65 9.33 7.57
CA ILE A 40 -8.59 8.34 7.34
C ILE A 40 -8.96 7.07 8.11
N LYS A 41 -9.68 6.18 7.45
CA LYS A 41 -10.05 4.88 8.03
C LYS A 41 -8.84 3.95 8.01
N ALA A 42 -8.40 3.54 9.20
CA ALA A 42 -7.38 2.52 9.37
C ALA A 42 -7.76 1.23 8.63
N LEU A 43 -6.81 0.66 7.90
CA LEU A 43 -7.00 -0.63 7.24
C LEU A 43 -6.69 -1.76 8.22
N THR A 44 -7.73 -2.38 8.77
CA THR A 44 -7.57 -3.57 9.60
C THR A 44 -7.65 -4.84 8.75
N MET A 45 -6.59 -5.65 8.77
CA MET A 45 -6.58 -6.97 8.13
C MET A 45 -6.10 -8.04 9.09
N PHE A 46 -6.69 -9.23 8.95
CA PHE A 46 -6.26 -10.43 9.65
C PHE A 46 -5.73 -11.44 8.64
N ILE A 47 -4.50 -11.92 8.85
CA ILE A 47 -3.84 -12.90 7.98
C ILE A 47 -3.76 -14.22 8.73
N SER A 48 -4.62 -15.17 8.36
CA SER A 48 -4.55 -16.55 8.85
C SER A 48 -3.76 -17.45 7.89
N GLY A 49 -3.28 -18.59 8.39
CA GLY A 49 -2.62 -19.60 7.56
C GLY A 49 -1.79 -20.59 8.37
N VAL A 50 -1.33 -21.66 7.74
CA VAL A 50 -0.49 -22.69 8.36
C VAL A 50 0.95 -22.20 8.51
N GLY A 51 1.75 -22.81 9.39
CA GLY A 51 3.19 -22.53 9.48
C GLY A 51 3.88 -22.70 8.11
N GLY A 52 4.84 -21.82 7.79
CA GLY A 52 5.58 -21.90 6.52
C GLY A 52 4.90 -21.27 5.29
N THR A 53 3.65 -20.79 5.38
CA THR A 53 2.95 -20.17 4.23
C THR A 53 3.44 -18.75 3.86
N GLY A 54 4.55 -18.27 4.44
CA GLY A 54 5.08 -16.94 4.11
C GLY A 54 4.24 -15.76 4.62
N LYS A 55 3.53 -15.92 5.74
CA LYS A 55 2.77 -14.82 6.38
C LYS A 55 3.68 -13.65 6.77
N LEU A 56 4.85 -13.95 7.36
CA LEU A 56 5.87 -12.96 7.69
C LEU A 56 6.36 -12.23 6.44
N PHE A 57 6.56 -12.95 5.34
CA PHE A 57 6.96 -12.34 4.07
C PHE A 57 5.91 -11.37 3.54
N LEU A 58 4.61 -11.71 3.63
CA LEU A 58 3.54 -10.79 3.26
C LEU A 58 3.50 -9.55 4.17
N THR A 59 3.68 -9.73 5.48
CA THR A 59 3.74 -8.60 6.42
C THR A 59 4.93 -7.68 6.12
N GLU A 60 6.09 -8.23 5.79
CA GLU A 60 7.27 -7.44 5.45
C GLU A 60 7.10 -6.70 4.12
N ALA A 61 6.52 -7.34 3.11
CA ALA A 61 6.19 -6.68 1.85
C ALA A 61 5.21 -5.51 2.04
N ILE A 62 4.23 -5.65 2.94
CA ILE A 62 3.31 -4.55 3.28
C ILE A 62 4.06 -3.40 3.97
N LYS A 63 5.04 -3.67 4.85
CA LYS A 63 5.85 -2.60 5.45
C LYS A 63 6.65 -1.85 4.39
N CYS A 64 7.35 -2.58 3.52
CA CYS A 64 8.10 -1.96 2.42
C CYS A 64 7.19 -1.10 1.54
N LEU A 65 5.97 -1.56 1.26
CA LEU A 65 4.99 -0.81 0.49
C LEU A 65 4.56 0.50 1.18
N VAL A 66 4.34 0.48 2.50
CA VAL A 66 4.01 1.69 3.27
C VAL A 66 5.18 2.67 3.21
N ASP A 67 6.40 2.19 3.42
CA ASP A 67 7.61 3.01 3.37
C ASP A 67 7.81 3.63 1.97
N ASP A 68 7.61 2.85 0.90
CA ASP A 68 7.73 3.34 -0.49
C ASP A 68 6.72 4.44 -0.83
N ILE A 69 5.49 4.36 -0.30
CA ILE A 69 4.42 5.35 -0.57
C ILE A 69 4.67 6.65 0.19
N TRP A 70 5.07 6.57 1.47
CA TRP A 70 5.30 7.77 2.29
C TRP A 70 6.69 8.38 2.12
N HIS A 71 7.68 7.58 1.74
CA HIS A 71 9.06 7.99 1.53
C HIS A 71 9.55 7.53 0.15
N PRO A 72 8.94 8.06 -0.94
CA PRO A 72 9.36 7.70 -2.28
C PRO A 72 10.85 8.04 -2.44
N LYS A 73 11.65 7.04 -2.81
CA LYS A 73 13.04 7.28 -3.18
C LYS A 73 13.05 8.27 -4.34
N SER A 74 13.76 9.38 -4.15
CA SER A 74 13.81 10.54 -5.04
C SER A 74 13.65 10.20 -6.53
N GLY A 75 12.47 10.48 -7.09
CA GLY A 75 12.21 10.44 -8.53
C GLY A 75 11.42 9.25 -9.09
N GLU A 76 11.11 8.21 -8.31
CA GLU A 76 10.27 7.10 -8.77
C GLU A 76 8.92 7.09 -8.04
N ILE A 77 7.89 7.64 -8.69
CA ILE A 77 6.51 7.38 -8.30
C ILE A 77 6.19 5.95 -8.79
N VAL A 78 6.36 4.95 -7.92
CA VAL A 78 6.10 3.55 -8.26
C VAL A 78 4.59 3.30 -8.23
N TYR A 79 3.94 3.42 -9.38
CA TYR A 79 2.57 2.94 -9.56
C TYR A 79 2.56 1.41 -9.62
N TYR A 80 2.29 0.77 -8.49
CA TYR A 80 1.98 -0.66 -8.43
C TYR A 80 0.59 -0.90 -9.06
N SER A 81 0.54 -0.91 -10.38
CA SER A 81 -0.67 -1.20 -11.14
C SER A 81 -1.01 -2.69 -10.99
N SER A 82 -2.24 -2.99 -10.56
CA SER A 82 -2.78 -4.35 -10.40
C SER A 82 -2.93 -5.13 -11.72
N THR A 83 -2.40 -4.60 -12.83
CA THR A 83 -2.34 -5.26 -14.13
C THR A 83 -0.93 -5.83 -14.35
N ASN A 84 -0.81 -7.09 -13.97
CA ASN A 84 0.22 -8.05 -14.37
C ASN A 84 0.94 -7.67 -15.69
N ARG A 85 2.11 -7.03 -15.61
CA ARG A 85 3.13 -7.08 -16.67
C ARG A 85 4.52 -7.10 -16.04
N TYR A 86 5.12 -8.28 -16.10
CA TYR A 86 6.56 -8.49 -15.99
C TYR A 86 7.29 -7.44 -16.83
N SER A 87 8.15 -6.64 -16.19
CA SER A 87 9.28 -6.01 -16.86
C SER A 87 10.49 -6.28 -16.00
N CYS A 88 11.34 -7.15 -16.54
CA CYS A 88 12.66 -7.47 -16.03
C CYS A 88 13.58 -6.29 -16.34
N ILE A 89 14.32 -5.81 -15.34
CA ILE A 89 15.67 -5.29 -15.52
C ILE A 89 16.55 -6.01 -14.51
#